data_AF-A0A3N0EU83-F1
#
_entry.id   AF-A0A3N0EU83-F1
#
_cell.length_a   1.000
_cell.length_b   1.000
_cell.length_c   1.000
_cell.angle_alpha   90.00
_cell.angle_beta   90.00
_cell.angle_gamma   90.00
#
_symmetry.space_group_name_H-M   'P 1'
#
loop_
_entity.id
_entity.type
_entity.pdbx_description
1 polymer ?
#
loop_
_entity_poly.entity_id
_entity_poly.type
_entity_poly.pdbx_seq_one_letter_code
_entity_poly.pdbx_strand_id
1 'polypeptide(L)' 'MTIQEIYHKAQQVIGLNGMTINERLWTSGLIDEFDHAKKYDKSKAETILKALQVDKNSIRKIMGTIK' A
#
# COMPACT_ATOMS: atom_id res chain seq x y z
N MET A 1 -0.88 -0.96 -13.07
CA MET A 1 0.20 -0.02 -12.67
C MET A 1 1.55 -0.71 -12.50
N THR A 2 2.65 -0.04 -12.86
CA THR A 2 4.03 -0.47 -12.64
C THR A 2 4.54 -0.12 -11.23
N ILE A 3 5.67 -0.70 -10.81
CA ILE A 3 6.29 -0.37 -9.51
C ILE A 3 6.67 1.11 -9.44
N GLN A 4 7.23 1.68 -10.51
CA GLN A 4 7.64 3.08 -10.54
C GLN A 4 6.45 4.04 -10.34
N GLU A 5 5.33 3.77 -11.00
CA GLU A 5 4.10 4.56 -10.84
C GLU A 5 3.52 4.46 -9.42
N ILE A 6 3.61 3.28 -8.78
CA ILE A 6 3.18 3.09 -7.38
C ILE A 6 3.98 4.00 -6.45
N TYR A 7 5.31 4.00 -6.56
CA TYR A 7 6.17 4.85 -5.74
C TYR A 7 5.95 6.33 -6.04
N HIS A 8 5.78 6.70 -7.32
CA HIS A 8 5.46 8.07 -7.70
C HIS A 8 4.18 8.56 -7.01
N LYS A 9 3.09 7.80 -7.11
CA LYS A 9 1.81 8.14 -6.45
C LYS A 9 1.93 8.23 -4.93
N ALA A 10 2.64 7.29 -4.30
CA ALA A 10 2.85 7.31 -2.86
C ALA A 10 3.66 8.53 -2.39
N GLN A 11 4.66 8.96 -3.15
CA GLN A 11 5.49 10.12 -2.84
C GLN A 11 4.77 11.46 -2.97
N GLN A 12 3.70 11.55 -3.76
CA GLN A 12 2.88 12.77 -3.87
C GLN A 12 2.03 13.03 -2.61
N VAL A 13 1.88 12.05 -1.72
CA VAL A 13 1.12 12.22 -0.47
C VAL A 13 1.98 12.93 0.57
N ILE A 14 1.65 14.18 0.85
CA ILE A 14 2.30 14.98 1.90
C ILE A 14 1.70 14.61 3.26
N GLY A 15 2.55 14.30 4.24
CA GLY A 15 2.10 14.10 5.62
C GLY A 15 1.45 12.75 5.91
N LEU A 16 2.12 11.64 5.56
CA LEU A 16 1.65 10.29 5.89
C LEU A 16 1.54 10.04 7.43
N ASN A 17 2.25 10.83 8.23
CA ASN A 17 2.21 10.77 9.70
C ASN A 17 0.86 11.29 10.21
N GLY A 18 0.11 10.42 10.90
CA GLY A 18 -1.24 10.72 11.41
C GLY A 18 -2.37 10.12 10.57
N MET A 19 -2.09 9.67 9.34
CA MET A 19 -3.07 8.97 8.51
C MET A 19 -3.12 7.47 8.84
N THR A 20 -4.33 6.94 8.89
CA THR A 20 -4.59 5.50 8.81
C THR A 20 -4.19 4.94 7.44
N ILE A 21 -4.04 3.62 7.34
CA ILE A 21 -3.60 2.95 6.11
C ILE A 21 -4.62 3.16 4.96
N ASN A 22 -5.91 3.12 5.28
CA ASN A 22 -6.97 3.34 4.29
C ASN A 22 -6.93 4.77 3.74
N GLU A 23 -6.68 5.77 4.59
CA GLU A 23 -6.54 7.16 4.15
C GLU A 23 -5.32 7.36 3.24
N ARG A 24 -4.20 6.67 3.52
CA ARG A 24 -3.01 6.68 2.65
C ARG A 24 -3.31 6.07 1.28
N LEU A 25 -4.01 4.93 1.24
CA LEU A 25 -4.44 4.27 0.00
C LEU A 25 -5.39 5.14 -0.81
N TRP A 26 -6.34 5.81 -0.14
CA TRP A 26 -7.27 6.74 -0.77
C TRP A 26 -6.55 7.96 -1.34
N THR A 27 -5.77 8.65 -0.51
CA THR A 27 -5.08 9.91 -0.88
C THR A 27 -4.05 9.72 -1.99
N SER A 28 -3.39 8.55 -2.03
CA SER A 28 -2.47 8.20 -3.13
C SER A 28 -3.17 7.73 -4.40
N GLY A 29 -4.48 7.47 -4.36
CA GLY A 29 -5.21 6.86 -5.47
C GLY A 29 -4.71 5.44 -5.80
N LEU A 30 -4.30 4.68 -4.78
CA LEU A 30 -3.82 3.30 -4.88
C LEU A 30 -4.83 2.28 -4.35
N ILE A 31 -6.00 2.70 -3.85
CA ILE A 31 -6.99 1.82 -3.23
C ILE A 31 -7.44 0.67 -4.15
N ASP A 32 -7.83 0.96 -5.39
CA ASP A 32 -8.31 -0.05 -6.33
C ASP A 32 -7.20 -1.01 -6.77
N GLU A 33 -6.00 -0.47 -7.01
CA GLU A 33 -4.83 -1.27 -7.39
C GLU A 33 -4.39 -2.16 -6.22
N PHE A 34 -4.49 -1.68 -4.98
CA PHE A 34 -4.23 -2.48 -3.79
C PHE A 34 -5.26 -3.61 -3.63
N ASP A 35 -6.55 -3.33 -3.76
CA ASP A 35 -7.60 -4.34 -3.64
C ASP A 35 -7.50 -5.42 -4.72
N HIS A 36 -7.16 -5.01 -5.94
CA HIS A 36 -6.87 -5.94 -7.03
C HIS A 36 -5.60 -6.78 -6.73
N ALA A 37 -4.50 -6.13 -6.38
CA ALA A 37 -3.24 -6.80 -6.08
C ALA A 37 -3.37 -7.75 -4.87
N LYS A 38 -4.14 -7.39 -3.85
CA LYS A 38 -4.35 -8.24 -2.66
C LYS A 38 -4.95 -9.61 -3.02
N LYS A 39 -5.76 -9.67 -4.10
CA LYS A 39 -6.39 -10.89 -4.60
C LYS A 39 -5.49 -11.68 -5.56
N TYR A 40 -4.79 -10.99 -6.45
CA TYR A 40 -4.13 -11.63 -7.60
C TYR A 40 -2.60 -11.54 -7.59
N ASP A 41 -2.01 -10.58 -6.88
CA ASP A 41 -0.57 -10.32 -6.83
C ASP A 41 -0.16 -9.80 -5.44
N LYS A 42 0.05 -10.73 -4.51
CA LYS A 42 0.42 -10.40 -3.13
C LYS A 42 1.75 -9.63 -3.04
N SER A 43 2.68 -9.86 -3.97
CA SER A 43 3.96 -9.15 -3.99
C SER A 43 3.77 -7.67 -4.33
N LYS A 44 2.88 -7.38 -5.29
CA LYS A 44 2.50 -6.02 -5.62
C LYS A 44 1.71 -5.33 -4.51
N ALA A 45 0.78 -6.04 -3.86
CA ALA A 45 0.06 -5.51 -2.70
C ALA A 45 1.03 -5.13 -1.56
N GLU A 46 2.03 -5.98 -1.29
CA GLU A 46 3.08 -5.67 -0.33
C GLU A 46 3.91 -4.45 -0.76
N THR A 47 4.25 -4.34 -2.04
CA THR A 47 4.96 -3.18 -2.60
C THR A 47 4.19 -1.87 -2.39
N ILE A 48 2.87 -1.88 -2.61
CA ILE A 48 2.01 -0.72 -2.39
C ILE A 48 2.05 -0.28 -0.91
N LEU A 49 1.90 -1.21 0.03
CA LEU A 49 1.94 -0.89 1.46
C LEU A 49 3.32 -0.36 1.89
N LYS A 50 4.41 -0.91 1.34
CA LYS A 50 5.77 -0.39 1.56
C LYS A 50 5.95 1.03 1.03
N ALA A 51 5.45 1.31 -0.17
CA ALA A 51 5.51 2.64 -0.77
C ALA A 51 4.77 3.67 0.10
N LEU A 52 3.65 3.28 0.72
CA LEU A 52 2.88 4.08 1.68
C LEU A 52 3.47 4.10 3.11
N GLN A 53 4.71 3.64 3.29
CA GLN A 53 5.42 3.63 4.58
C GLN A 53 4.66 2.89 5.69
N VAL A 54 3.92 1.83 5.33
CA VAL A 54 3.31 0.94 6.32
C VAL A 54 4.39 0.04 6.91
N ASP A 55 4.41 -0.10 8.23
CA ASP A 55 5.40 -0.94 8.89
C ASP A 55 5.21 -2.44 8.58
N LYS A 56 6.30 -3.19 8.64
CA LYS A 56 6.33 -4.62 8.31
C LYS A 56 5.35 -5.45 9.14
N ASN A 57 5.10 -5.11 10.40
CA ASN A 57 4.18 -5.87 11.25
C ASN A 57 2.74 -5.64 10.82
N SER A 58 2.37 -4.40 10.50
CA SER A 58 1.06 -4.05 9.95
C SER A 58 0.84 -4.71 8.59
N ILE A 59 1.84 -4.69 7.69
CA ILE A 59 1.78 -5.39 6.40
C ILE A 59 1.45 -6.88 6.61
N ARG A 60 2.15 -7.57 7.52
CA ARG A 60 1.91 -8.99 7.80
C ARG A 60 0.48 -9.24 8.28
N LYS A 61 -0.06 -8.36 9.14
CA LYS A 61 -1.45 -8.44 9.61
C LYS A 61 -2.46 -8.27 8.47
N ILE A 62 -2.22 -7.29 7.60
CA ILE A 62 -3.14 -6.94 6.48
C ILE A 62 -3.15 -8.01 5.39
N MET A 63 -1.97 -8.57 5.08
CA MET A 63 -1.79 -9.59 4.05
C MET A 63 -2.25 -10.98 4.50
N GLY A 64 -2.57 -11.15 5.78
CA GLY A 64 -3.12 -12.40 6.31
C GLY A 64 -2.15 -13.58 6.24
N THR A 65 -0.84 -13.33 6.35
CA THR A 65 0.15 -14.41 6.40
C THR A 65 0.09 -15.07 7.78
N ILE A 66 -0.66 -16.17 7.86
CA ILE A 66 -0.59 -17.14 8.96
C ILE A 66 0.82 -17.75 8.91
N LYS A 67 1.44 -17.87 10.09
CA LYS A 67 2.75 -18.52 10.28
C LYS A 67 2.79 -19.92 9.66
#